data_AF-A0A7S1HRL2-F1
#
_entry.id   AF-A0A7S1HRL2-F1
#
_cell.length_a   1.000
_cell.length_b   1.000
_cell.length_c   1.000
_cell.angle_alpha   90.00
_cell.angle_beta   90.00
_cell.angle_gamma   90.00
#
_symmetry.space_group_name_H-M   'P 1'
#
loop_
_entity.id
_entity.type
_entity.pdbx_description
1 polymer ?
#
loop_
_entity_poly.entity_id
_entity_poly.type
_entity_poly.pdbx_seq_one_letter_code
_entity_poly.pdbx_strand_id
1 'polypeptide(L)'
;IFTDGGMCSVTATVNAVSINAKDIGCKDDICITLADTPGFGDTQGAERDLVNGKLIARAIQGCRSVLPLIVISEQSVGNRMVHLSALTQLLGRAINNLDTTVEAFSYIFTNWNVKTPPTAIYHSLKEKLNNLNVHEQADHATQQILADMMEKTKTDKGRPGPMMLVLSEYIAGRGLMPADVLSRVLEREPIRNPAEVFTEFISEEAKTRLKEQLSAHRSCIYNAHKRLDFHLLWHKLKQLRQFARHLFLQKAEDIYEQCLADLDQMMTQKHQATMETLERIMRVGNSGTDLVHAVLWTHELLLFEEIMKEHFSERSGHMLGKACMQYIIDSQTQFYAAIRDELQASPHLLHRQLHTMHSVVDAIEQAIGQQQTKHNYSS
;
A
#
# COMPACT_ATOMS: atom_id res chain seq x y z
N ILE A 1 -20.31 -19.40 -17.01
CA ILE A 1 -21.45 -19.36 -16.06
C ILE A 1 -22.16 -18.04 -16.31
N PHE A 2 -23.22 -18.07 -17.12
CA PHE A 2 -24.00 -16.89 -17.48
C PHE A 2 -25.46 -17.21 -17.22
N THR A 3 -26.11 -16.45 -16.33
CA THR A 3 -27.56 -16.30 -16.30
C THR A 3 -27.90 -14.89 -15.83
N ASP A 4 -28.98 -14.38 -16.42
CA ASP A 4 -29.62 -13.09 -16.22
C ASP A 4 -29.76 -12.63 -14.78
N GLY A 5 -29.63 -11.30 -14.61
CA GLY A 5 -30.07 -10.59 -13.41
C GLY A 5 -28.96 -9.74 -12.80
N GLY A 6 -28.79 -8.50 -13.28
CA GLY A 6 -28.26 -7.38 -12.50
C GLY A 6 -27.00 -7.58 -11.66
N MET A 7 -26.13 -8.54 -12.00
CA MET A 7 -24.87 -8.78 -11.29
C MET A 7 -23.76 -7.98 -11.95
N CYS A 8 -23.26 -6.96 -11.26
CA CYS A 8 -21.90 -6.50 -11.49
C CYS A 8 -20.98 -7.69 -11.18
N SER A 9 -20.42 -8.33 -12.22
CA SER A 9 -19.47 -9.43 -12.08
C SER A 9 -18.14 -8.91 -11.56
N VAL A 10 -18.11 -8.54 -10.28
CA VAL A 10 -16.86 -8.17 -9.59
C VAL A 10 -16.22 -9.46 -9.10
N THR A 11 -15.36 -10.06 -9.93
CA THR A 11 -14.54 -11.20 -9.51
C THR A 11 -13.56 -10.69 -8.45
N ALA A 12 -13.75 -11.08 -7.19
CA ALA A 12 -12.90 -10.62 -6.08
C ALA A 12 -11.70 -11.54 -5.80
N THR A 13 -11.66 -12.72 -6.42
CA THR A 13 -10.65 -13.76 -6.20
C THR A 13 -10.30 -14.47 -7.50
N VAL A 14 -9.10 -15.03 -7.60
CA VAL A 14 -8.72 -15.83 -8.77
C VAL A 14 -9.42 -17.18 -8.69
N ASN A 15 -10.28 -17.48 -9.67
CA ASN A 15 -11.04 -18.73 -9.74
C ASN A 15 -10.48 -19.61 -10.85
N ALA A 16 -9.95 -20.78 -10.50
CA ALA A 16 -9.37 -21.72 -11.44
C ALA A 16 -10.29 -22.93 -11.68
N VAL A 17 -10.51 -23.29 -12.94
CA VAL A 17 -11.27 -24.47 -13.35
C VAL A 17 -10.46 -25.24 -14.39
N SER A 18 -10.21 -26.51 -14.14
CA SER A 18 -9.61 -27.41 -15.12
C SER A 18 -10.67 -27.94 -16.07
N ILE A 19 -10.40 -27.86 -17.37
CA ILE A 19 -11.25 -28.37 -18.43
C ILE A 19 -10.42 -29.22 -19.40
N ASN A 20 -11.03 -30.27 -19.95
CA ASN A 20 -10.45 -30.95 -21.09
C ASN A 20 -10.89 -30.21 -22.37
N ALA A 21 -9.95 -29.86 -23.24
CA ALA A 21 -10.23 -29.18 -24.50
C ALA A 21 -11.23 -29.98 -25.38
N LYS A 22 -11.21 -31.31 -25.28
CA LYS A 22 -12.15 -32.20 -25.97
C LYS A 22 -13.60 -31.97 -25.54
N ASP A 23 -13.83 -31.64 -24.26
CA ASP A 23 -15.18 -31.40 -23.71
C ASP A 23 -15.83 -30.14 -24.29
N ILE A 24 -15.02 -29.22 -24.83
CA ILE A 24 -15.50 -28.00 -25.48
C ILE A 24 -15.43 -28.06 -27.01
N GLY A 25 -15.17 -29.24 -27.57
CA GLY A 25 -15.19 -29.51 -29.01
C GLY A 25 -13.84 -29.33 -29.73
N CYS A 26 -12.72 -29.17 -29.01
CA CYS A 26 -11.40 -29.25 -29.63
C CYS A 26 -11.06 -30.70 -30.01
N LYS A 27 -10.20 -30.86 -31.03
CA LYS A 27 -9.73 -32.18 -31.48
C LYS A 27 -8.70 -32.77 -30.52
N ASP A 28 -7.94 -31.91 -29.86
CA ASP A 28 -6.82 -32.30 -29.02
C ASP A 28 -7.29 -32.67 -27.61
N ASP A 29 -6.73 -33.77 -27.08
CA ASP A 29 -6.98 -34.25 -25.72
C ASP A 29 -6.00 -33.60 -24.74
N ILE A 30 -6.22 -32.30 -24.48
CA ILE A 30 -5.36 -31.47 -23.62
C ILE A 30 -6.17 -30.98 -22.43
N CYS A 31 -5.65 -31.20 -21.22
CA CYS A 31 -6.20 -30.62 -20.00
C CYS A 31 -5.59 -29.22 -19.79
N ILE A 32 -6.44 -28.21 -19.70
CA ILE A 32 -6.06 -26.82 -19.45
C ILE A 32 -6.74 -26.33 -18.18
N THR A 33 -6.10 -25.38 -17.49
CA THR A 33 -6.72 -24.68 -16.36
C THR A 33 -7.03 -23.26 -16.78
N LEU A 34 -8.31 -22.93 -16.82
CA LEU A 34 -8.78 -21.57 -17.01
C LEU A 34 -8.80 -20.87 -15.65
N ALA A 35 -8.10 -19.75 -15.54
CA ALA A 35 -8.11 -18.91 -14.34
C ALA A 35 -8.80 -17.59 -14.66
N ASP A 36 -9.98 -17.37 -14.07
CA ASP A 36 -10.65 -16.08 -14.06
C ASP A 36 -10.03 -15.20 -12.97
N THR A 37 -9.69 -13.95 -13.31
CA THR A 37 -9.01 -13.02 -12.40
C THR A 37 -9.88 -11.79 -12.15
N PRO A 38 -9.72 -11.10 -11.01
CA PRO A 38 -10.29 -9.78 -10.84
C PRO A 38 -9.97 -8.85 -12.02
N GLY A 39 -10.95 -8.05 -12.42
CA GLY A 39 -10.78 -7.08 -13.50
C GLY A 39 -9.75 -6.01 -13.14
N PHE A 40 -8.94 -5.61 -14.13
CA PHE A 40 -8.02 -4.49 -13.98
C PHE A 40 -8.79 -3.18 -13.83
N GLY A 41 -8.51 -2.41 -12.76
CA GLY A 41 -9.18 -1.14 -12.49
C GLY A 41 -10.63 -1.25 -12.01
N ASP A 42 -11.21 -2.46 -11.96
CA ASP A 42 -12.53 -2.71 -11.39
C ASP A 42 -12.41 -2.89 -9.87
N THR A 43 -12.09 -1.80 -9.18
CA THR A 43 -11.72 -1.86 -7.76
C THR A 43 -12.63 -0.97 -6.92
N GLN A 44 -13.20 -1.55 -5.87
CA GLN A 44 -13.96 -0.82 -4.85
C GLN A 44 -13.01 -0.04 -3.90
N GLY A 45 -11.91 0.53 -4.42
CA GLY A 45 -10.90 1.25 -3.64
C GLY A 45 -9.46 0.85 -3.95
N ALA A 46 -8.52 1.72 -3.55
CA ALA A 46 -7.08 1.56 -3.78
C ALA A 46 -6.50 0.34 -3.04
N GLU A 47 -7.11 -0.02 -1.91
CA GLU A 47 -6.71 -1.18 -1.11
C GLU A 47 -6.95 -2.47 -1.89
N ARG A 48 -8.11 -2.57 -2.57
CA ARG A 48 -8.43 -3.74 -3.39
C ARG A 48 -7.59 -3.80 -4.64
N ASP A 49 -7.30 -2.67 -5.28
CA ASP A 49 -6.40 -2.62 -6.43
C ASP A 49 -5.01 -3.18 -6.08
N LEU A 50 -4.46 -2.77 -4.94
CA LEU A 50 -3.16 -3.24 -4.50
C LEU A 50 -3.17 -4.75 -4.20
N VAL A 51 -4.18 -5.21 -3.46
CA VAL A 51 -4.31 -6.64 -3.13
C VAL A 51 -4.51 -7.46 -4.40
N ASN A 52 -5.36 -7.02 -5.33
CA ASN A 52 -5.61 -7.70 -6.58
C ASN A 52 -4.36 -7.79 -7.44
N GLY A 53 -3.64 -6.68 -7.64
CA GLY A 53 -2.43 -6.67 -8.46
C GLY A 53 -1.35 -7.61 -7.92
N LYS A 54 -1.23 -7.69 -6.59
CA LYS A 54 -0.33 -8.64 -5.92
C LYS A 54 -0.78 -10.09 -6.04
N LEU A 55 -2.06 -10.38 -5.79
CA LEU A 55 -2.61 -11.74 -5.84
C LEU A 55 -2.59 -12.30 -7.27
N ILE A 56 -2.97 -11.49 -8.25
CA ILE A 56 -2.94 -11.87 -9.68
C ILE A 56 -1.51 -12.19 -10.10
N ALA A 57 -0.56 -11.29 -9.81
CA ALA A 57 0.85 -11.52 -10.13
C ALA A 57 1.36 -12.82 -9.51
N ARG A 58 1.15 -13.03 -8.20
CA ARG A 58 1.61 -14.25 -7.52
C ARG A 58 0.94 -15.53 -8.04
N ALA A 59 -0.35 -15.47 -8.35
CA ALA A 59 -1.07 -16.60 -8.93
C ALA A 59 -0.47 -16.97 -10.30
N ILE A 60 -0.20 -15.97 -11.15
CA ILE A 60 0.43 -16.18 -12.45
C ILE A 60 1.87 -16.69 -12.29
N GLN A 61 2.68 -16.10 -11.40
CA GLN A 61 4.07 -16.49 -11.14
C GLN A 61 4.17 -17.93 -10.60
N GLY A 62 3.15 -18.44 -9.91
CA GLY A 62 3.09 -19.81 -9.42
C GLY A 62 2.78 -20.85 -10.50
N CYS A 63 2.37 -20.44 -11.69
CA CYS A 63 2.08 -21.34 -12.80
C CYS A 63 3.36 -21.83 -13.47
N ARG A 64 3.37 -23.10 -13.91
CA ARG A 64 4.45 -23.63 -14.75
C ARG A 64 4.55 -22.91 -16.09
N SER A 65 3.41 -22.55 -16.68
CA SER A 65 3.35 -21.80 -17.92
C SER A 65 1.99 -21.14 -18.06
N VAL A 66 1.91 -20.00 -18.76
CA VAL A 66 0.64 -19.28 -18.97
C VAL A 66 0.46 -18.82 -20.41
N LEU A 67 -0.80 -18.76 -20.84
CA LEU A 67 -1.26 -18.12 -22.07
C LEU A 67 -2.19 -16.96 -21.68
N PRO A 68 -1.68 -15.72 -21.61
CA PRO A 68 -2.49 -14.59 -21.18
C PRO A 68 -3.61 -14.30 -22.18
N LEU A 69 -4.85 -14.24 -21.70
CA LEU A 69 -6.03 -13.89 -22.49
C LEU A 69 -6.67 -12.62 -21.92
N ILE A 70 -6.57 -11.52 -22.66
CA ILE A 70 -7.10 -10.22 -22.27
C ILE A 70 -8.46 -10.03 -22.93
N VAL A 71 -9.51 -9.91 -22.10
CA VAL A 71 -10.88 -9.70 -22.55
C VAL A 71 -11.24 -8.22 -22.40
N ILE A 72 -11.61 -7.58 -23.51
CA ILE A 72 -11.84 -6.14 -23.62
C ILE A 72 -13.24 -5.90 -24.15
N SER A 73 -14.14 -5.33 -23.35
CA SER A 73 -15.48 -4.98 -23.84
C SER A 73 -15.50 -3.65 -24.60
N GLU A 74 -16.46 -3.47 -25.53
CA GLU A 74 -16.67 -2.18 -26.23
C GLU A 74 -16.84 -1.01 -25.24
N GLN A 75 -17.53 -1.23 -24.12
CA GLN A 75 -17.70 -0.21 -23.08
C GLN A 75 -16.38 0.08 -22.34
N SER A 76 -15.58 -0.97 -22.09
CA SER A 76 -14.27 -0.88 -21.44
C SER A 76 -13.21 -0.21 -22.30
N VAL A 77 -13.44 -0.05 -23.62
CA VAL A 77 -12.58 0.75 -24.48
C VAL A 77 -12.72 2.25 -24.16
N GLY A 78 -13.96 2.69 -23.91
CA GLY A 78 -14.29 4.09 -23.61
C GLY A 78 -14.13 5.04 -24.81
N ASN A 79 -14.52 6.30 -24.60
CA ASN A 79 -14.35 7.34 -25.63
C ASN A 79 -12.86 7.54 -25.92
N ARG A 80 -12.49 7.54 -27.21
CA ARG A 80 -11.10 7.72 -27.67
C ARG A 80 -10.10 6.73 -27.06
N MET A 81 -10.53 5.52 -26.70
CA MET A 81 -9.65 4.45 -26.19
C MET A 81 -8.92 4.80 -24.88
N VAL A 82 -9.46 5.72 -24.07
CA VAL A 82 -8.81 6.19 -22.82
C VAL A 82 -8.66 5.05 -21.81
N HIS A 83 -9.70 4.25 -21.61
CA HIS A 83 -9.66 3.13 -20.68
C HIS A 83 -8.74 2.00 -21.19
N LEU A 84 -8.69 1.78 -22.51
CA LEU A 84 -7.72 0.87 -23.09
C LEU A 84 -6.28 1.33 -22.82
N SER A 85 -6.02 2.63 -22.85
CA SER A 85 -4.69 3.19 -22.58
C SER A 85 -4.28 2.96 -21.11
N ALA A 86 -5.21 3.14 -20.17
CA ALA A 86 -4.98 2.78 -18.77
C ALA A 86 -4.68 1.29 -18.59
N LEU A 87 -5.40 0.42 -19.31
CA LEU A 87 -5.15 -1.02 -19.30
C LEU A 87 -3.75 -1.36 -19.84
N THR A 88 -3.34 -0.80 -20.97
CA THR A 88 -2.01 -1.09 -21.54
C THR A 88 -0.88 -0.56 -20.66
N GLN A 89 -1.04 0.61 -20.03
CA GLN A 89 -0.09 1.12 -19.04
C GLN A 89 0.04 0.18 -17.83
N LEU A 90 -1.08 -0.38 -17.36
CA LEU A 90 -1.07 -1.31 -16.25
C LEU A 90 -0.41 -2.65 -16.61
N LEU A 91 -0.73 -3.19 -17.78
CA LEU A 91 -0.08 -4.39 -18.33
C LEU A 91 1.43 -4.17 -18.51
N GLY A 92 1.83 -3.01 -19.04
CA GLY A 92 3.24 -2.64 -19.21
C GLY A 92 4.03 -2.59 -17.90
N ARG A 93 3.36 -2.40 -16.75
CA ARG A 93 3.99 -2.48 -15.42
C ARG A 93 4.00 -3.89 -14.86
N ALA A 94 2.99 -4.68 -15.20
CA ALA A 94 2.85 -6.04 -14.74
C ALA A 94 3.79 -7.01 -15.46
N ILE A 95 4.38 -6.60 -16.59
CA ILE A 95 5.15 -7.47 -17.50
C ILE A 95 6.56 -6.90 -17.70
N ASN A 96 7.56 -7.66 -17.26
CA ASN A 96 8.95 -7.46 -17.61
C ASN A 96 9.22 -8.01 -19.03
N ASN A 97 10.21 -7.43 -19.71
CA ASN A 97 10.73 -7.91 -21.00
C ASN A 97 9.64 -8.05 -22.09
N LEU A 98 8.73 -7.08 -22.14
CA LEU A 98 7.57 -7.08 -23.03
C LEU A 98 7.92 -7.36 -24.50
N ASP A 99 9.07 -6.88 -24.98
CA ASP A 99 9.68 -7.15 -26.31
C ASP A 99 9.63 -8.62 -26.72
N THR A 100 9.81 -9.53 -25.77
CA THR A 100 9.87 -10.97 -26.04
C THR A 100 8.61 -11.73 -25.62
N THR A 101 7.70 -11.10 -24.87
CA THR A 101 6.57 -11.79 -24.25
C THR A 101 5.23 -11.40 -24.84
N VAL A 102 5.12 -10.20 -25.45
CA VAL A 102 3.85 -9.67 -25.97
C VAL A 102 3.22 -10.58 -27.03
N GLU A 103 4.03 -11.33 -27.79
CA GLU A 103 3.53 -12.26 -28.81
C GLU A 103 2.65 -13.38 -28.23
N ALA A 104 2.91 -13.80 -26.99
CA ALA A 104 2.12 -14.83 -26.29
C ALA A 104 0.71 -14.34 -25.87
N PHE A 105 0.47 -13.03 -25.87
CA PHE A 105 -0.80 -12.45 -25.43
C PHE A 105 -1.89 -12.65 -26.47
N SER A 106 -3.08 -12.93 -25.98
CA SER A 106 -4.28 -13.12 -26.76
C SER A 106 -5.32 -12.06 -26.39
N TYR A 107 -6.03 -11.48 -27.37
CA TYR A 107 -7.05 -10.46 -27.12
C TYR A 107 -8.42 -10.90 -27.61
N ILE A 108 -9.45 -10.68 -26.79
CA ILE A 108 -10.86 -10.90 -27.14
C ILE A 108 -11.62 -9.59 -26.97
N PHE A 109 -12.36 -9.18 -27.99
CA PHE A 109 -13.13 -7.94 -27.97
C PHE A 109 -14.62 -8.24 -27.84
N THR A 110 -15.22 -7.98 -26.69
CA THR A 110 -16.59 -8.42 -26.37
C THR A 110 -17.60 -7.27 -26.45
N ASN A 111 -18.88 -7.62 -26.56
CA ASN A 111 -20.00 -6.66 -26.55
C ASN A 111 -19.98 -5.59 -27.65
N TRP A 112 -19.22 -5.79 -28.73
CA TRP A 112 -19.25 -4.88 -29.89
C TRP A 112 -20.57 -5.02 -30.65
N ASN A 113 -21.14 -3.92 -31.10
CA ASN A 113 -22.36 -3.96 -31.90
C ASN A 113 -22.17 -4.81 -33.17
N VAL A 114 -23.06 -5.77 -33.43
CA VAL A 114 -23.01 -6.68 -34.60
C VAL A 114 -23.07 -5.90 -35.94
N LYS A 115 -23.53 -4.65 -35.93
CA LYS A 115 -23.53 -3.77 -37.10
C LYS A 115 -22.18 -3.09 -37.34
N THR A 116 -21.29 -3.10 -36.36
CA THR A 116 -19.95 -2.52 -36.47
C THR A 116 -19.10 -3.40 -37.39
N PRO A 117 -18.40 -2.82 -38.39
CA PRO A 117 -17.62 -3.61 -39.32
C PRO A 117 -16.49 -4.36 -38.59
N PRO A 118 -16.12 -5.59 -39.03
CA PRO A 118 -15.03 -6.35 -38.42
C PRO A 118 -13.68 -5.63 -38.38
N THR A 119 -13.49 -4.61 -39.22
CA THR A 119 -12.27 -3.80 -39.27
C THR A 119 -12.26 -2.63 -38.29
N ALA A 120 -13.38 -2.34 -37.60
CA ALA A 120 -13.50 -1.16 -36.76
C ALA A 120 -12.46 -1.14 -35.63
N ILE A 121 -12.25 -2.28 -34.95
CA ILE A 121 -11.27 -2.40 -33.87
C ILE A 121 -9.86 -2.06 -34.39
N TYR A 122 -9.47 -2.67 -35.52
CA TYR A 122 -8.19 -2.38 -36.17
C TYR A 122 -8.04 -0.89 -36.51
N HIS A 123 -9.07 -0.28 -37.11
CA HIS A 123 -9.03 1.14 -37.46
C HIS A 123 -8.93 2.03 -36.23
N SER A 124 -9.67 1.74 -35.16
CA SER A 124 -9.62 2.52 -33.93
C SER A 124 -8.27 2.37 -33.19
N LEU A 125 -7.67 1.17 -33.21
CA LEU A 125 -6.31 0.95 -32.68
C LEU A 125 -5.26 1.71 -33.51
N LYS A 126 -5.37 1.66 -34.84
CA LYS A 126 -4.49 2.40 -35.74
C LYS A 126 -4.61 3.91 -35.56
N GLU A 127 -5.83 4.41 -35.44
CA GLU A 127 -6.08 5.83 -35.15
C GLU A 127 -5.49 6.23 -33.80
N LYS A 128 -5.68 5.39 -32.77
CA LYS A 128 -5.11 5.63 -31.44
C LYS A 128 -3.58 5.68 -31.47
N LEU A 129 -2.92 4.73 -32.14
CA LEU A 129 -1.46 4.72 -32.32
C LEU A 129 -0.94 5.96 -33.05
N ASN A 130 -1.68 6.47 -34.03
CA ASN A 130 -1.31 7.69 -34.75
C ASN A 130 -1.55 8.97 -33.93
N ASN A 131 -2.41 8.91 -32.92
CA ASN A 131 -2.86 10.06 -32.13
C ASN A 131 -2.60 9.86 -30.63
N LEU A 132 -1.47 9.23 -30.27
CA LEU A 132 -1.05 9.08 -28.88
C LEU A 132 -0.81 10.45 -28.25
N ASN A 133 -1.21 10.64 -26.99
CA ASN A 133 -0.88 11.84 -26.24
C ASN A 133 0.59 11.82 -25.79
N VAL A 134 1.09 12.95 -25.25
CA VAL A 134 2.50 13.11 -24.84
C VAL A 134 2.95 12.03 -23.84
N HIS A 135 2.08 11.62 -22.91
CA HIS A 135 2.42 10.59 -21.93
C HIS A 135 2.47 9.21 -22.56
N GLU A 136 1.54 8.90 -23.45
CA GLU A 136 1.48 7.61 -24.18
C GLU A 136 2.64 7.46 -25.18
N GLN A 137 3.07 8.56 -25.81
CA GLN A 137 4.25 8.57 -26.69
C GLN A 137 5.55 8.31 -25.91
N ALA A 138 5.59 8.65 -24.62
CA ALA A 138 6.73 8.35 -23.77
C ALA A 138 6.68 6.92 -23.19
N ASP A 139 5.52 6.27 -23.21
CA ASP A 139 5.33 4.91 -22.68
C ASP A 139 5.51 3.87 -23.80
N HIS A 140 6.72 3.30 -23.88
CA HIS A 140 7.06 2.28 -24.86
C HIS A 140 6.20 1.01 -24.72
N ALA A 141 5.86 0.63 -23.48
CA ALA A 141 5.07 -0.57 -23.23
C ALA A 141 3.64 -0.42 -23.74
N THR A 142 3.02 0.75 -23.49
CA THR A 142 1.72 1.09 -24.08
C THR A 142 1.75 1.03 -25.60
N GLN A 143 2.75 1.63 -26.24
CA GLN A 143 2.88 1.62 -27.70
C GLN A 143 2.99 0.20 -28.25
N GLN A 144 3.82 -0.62 -27.62
CA GLN A 144 4.07 -1.98 -28.06
C GLN A 144 2.83 -2.88 -27.91
N ILE A 145 2.11 -2.79 -26.79
CA ILE A 145 0.87 -3.55 -26.58
C ILE A 145 -0.19 -3.11 -27.59
N LEU A 146 -0.35 -1.80 -27.83
CA LEU A 146 -1.31 -1.30 -28.82
C LEU A 146 -0.94 -1.74 -30.24
N ALA A 147 0.35 -1.73 -30.60
CA ALA A 147 0.83 -2.20 -31.89
C ALA A 147 0.60 -3.70 -32.08
N ASP A 148 0.85 -4.50 -31.04
CA ASP A 148 0.58 -5.94 -31.03
C ASP A 148 -0.93 -6.23 -31.16
N MET A 149 -1.79 -5.51 -30.42
CA MET A 149 -3.25 -5.57 -30.60
C MET A 149 -3.66 -5.20 -32.03
N MET A 150 -3.08 -4.14 -32.61
CA MET A 150 -3.39 -3.70 -33.98
C MET A 150 -3.00 -4.78 -34.99
N GLU A 151 -1.80 -5.36 -34.90
CA GLU A 151 -1.37 -6.39 -35.86
C GLU A 151 -2.21 -7.67 -35.71
N LYS A 152 -2.55 -8.07 -34.47
CA LYS A 152 -3.40 -9.24 -34.20
C LYS A 152 -4.87 -9.07 -34.61
N THR A 153 -5.33 -7.82 -34.74
CA THR A 153 -6.69 -7.48 -35.23
C THR A 153 -6.75 -7.20 -36.73
N LYS A 154 -5.60 -7.12 -37.41
CA LYS A 154 -5.50 -6.88 -38.84
C LYS A 154 -6.17 -7.99 -39.64
N THR A 155 -7.14 -7.61 -40.46
CA THR A 155 -7.89 -8.51 -41.33
C THR A 155 -7.12 -8.75 -42.64
N ASP A 156 -6.87 -10.00 -43.02
CA ASP A 156 -6.47 -10.33 -44.40
C ASP A 156 -7.72 -10.68 -45.23
N LYS A 157 -7.89 -10.02 -46.38
CA LYS A 157 -8.99 -10.27 -47.35
C LYS A 157 -10.41 -10.23 -46.75
N GLY A 158 -10.66 -9.31 -45.82
CA GLY A 158 -11.99 -9.13 -45.21
C GLY A 158 -12.40 -10.23 -44.22
N ARG A 159 -11.49 -11.14 -43.87
CA ARG A 159 -11.68 -12.04 -42.73
C ARG A 159 -11.13 -11.35 -41.48
N PRO A 160 -11.83 -11.41 -40.33
CA PRO A 160 -11.27 -10.99 -39.05
C PRO A 160 -9.83 -11.50 -38.93
N GLY A 161 -8.92 -10.65 -38.44
CA GLY A 161 -7.57 -11.11 -38.12
C GLY A 161 -7.63 -12.36 -37.23
N PRO A 162 -6.55 -13.16 -37.19
CA PRO A 162 -6.54 -14.41 -36.44
C PRO A 162 -6.96 -14.25 -34.98
N MET A 163 -6.90 -13.05 -34.40
CA MET A 163 -7.35 -12.74 -33.04
C MET A 163 -8.30 -11.55 -32.93
N MET A 164 -9.36 -11.53 -33.73
CA MET A 164 -10.55 -10.77 -33.36
C MET A 164 -11.70 -11.73 -33.07
N LEU A 165 -12.07 -11.81 -31.78
CA LEU A 165 -13.20 -12.57 -31.30
C LEU A 165 -14.26 -11.62 -30.79
N VAL A 166 -15.26 -11.36 -31.62
CA VAL A 166 -16.44 -10.58 -31.26
C VAL A 166 -17.50 -11.53 -30.71
N LEU A 167 -17.57 -11.68 -29.39
CA LEU A 167 -18.53 -12.61 -28.75
C LEU A 167 -20.00 -12.33 -29.09
N SER A 168 -20.34 -11.09 -29.45
CA SER A 168 -21.70 -10.75 -29.89
C SER A 168 -22.09 -11.42 -31.22
N GLU A 169 -21.11 -11.72 -32.09
CA GLU A 169 -21.36 -12.50 -33.30
C GLU A 169 -21.67 -13.96 -32.97
N TYR A 170 -21.07 -14.53 -31.91
CA TYR A 170 -21.35 -15.91 -31.47
C TYR A 170 -22.81 -16.06 -31.01
N ILE A 171 -23.30 -15.11 -30.21
CA ILE A 171 -24.70 -15.07 -29.77
C ILE A 171 -25.65 -14.92 -30.97
N ALA A 172 -25.23 -14.23 -32.03
CA ALA A 172 -25.98 -14.07 -33.27
C ALA A 172 -25.84 -15.26 -34.26
N GLY A 173 -25.18 -16.37 -33.86
CA GLY A 173 -24.97 -17.55 -34.70
C GLY A 173 -23.99 -17.36 -35.86
N ARG A 174 -23.17 -16.29 -35.82
CA ARG A 174 -22.19 -15.94 -36.85
C ARG A 174 -20.74 -15.89 -36.35
N GLY A 175 -20.54 -16.09 -35.05
CA GLY A 175 -19.23 -16.00 -34.41
C GLY A 175 -18.51 -17.34 -34.28
N LEU A 176 -17.30 -17.27 -33.72
CA LEU A 176 -16.42 -18.41 -33.50
C LEU A 176 -16.93 -19.29 -32.36
N MET A 177 -16.89 -20.61 -32.56
CA MET A 177 -17.25 -21.57 -31.51
C MET A 177 -16.21 -21.53 -30.37
N PRO A 178 -16.56 -21.91 -29.13
CA PRO A 178 -15.60 -21.99 -28.02
C PRO A 178 -14.35 -22.83 -28.37
N ALA A 179 -14.52 -23.89 -29.15
CA ALA A 179 -13.42 -24.71 -29.67
C ALA A 179 -12.46 -23.90 -30.57
N ASP A 180 -12.98 -23.04 -31.44
CA ASP A 180 -12.18 -22.21 -32.35
C ASP A 180 -11.40 -21.14 -31.57
N VAL A 181 -12.04 -20.55 -30.56
CA VAL A 181 -11.41 -19.61 -29.63
C VAL A 181 -10.22 -20.28 -28.96
N LEU A 182 -10.44 -21.44 -28.35
CA LEU A 182 -9.40 -22.13 -27.61
C LEU A 182 -8.27 -22.56 -28.55
N SER A 183 -8.59 -23.10 -29.73
CA SER A 183 -7.58 -23.54 -30.70
C SER A 183 -6.63 -22.39 -31.07
N ARG A 184 -7.16 -21.19 -31.32
CA ARG A 184 -6.36 -19.98 -31.63
C ARG A 184 -5.49 -19.52 -30.46
N VAL A 185 -5.94 -19.69 -29.22
CA VAL A 185 -5.14 -19.37 -28.03
C VAL A 185 -4.02 -20.41 -27.86
N LEU A 186 -4.30 -21.69 -28.12
CA LEU A 186 -3.34 -22.78 -28.02
C LEU A 186 -2.28 -22.79 -29.13
N GLU A 187 -2.51 -22.12 -30.26
CA GLU A 187 -1.51 -21.92 -31.33
C GLU A 187 -0.32 -21.05 -30.90
N ARG A 188 -0.41 -20.37 -29.75
CA ARG A 188 0.65 -19.48 -29.24
C ARG A 188 1.66 -20.24 -28.38
N GLU A 189 2.91 -19.81 -28.47
CA GLU A 189 3.92 -20.27 -27.51
C GLU A 189 3.58 -19.73 -26.11
N PRO A 190 3.44 -20.60 -25.11
CA PRO A 190 3.13 -20.19 -23.76
C PRO A 190 4.35 -19.53 -23.11
N ILE A 191 4.10 -18.61 -22.18
CA ILE A 191 5.14 -18.08 -21.29
C ILE A 191 5.55 -19.20 -20.34
N ARG A 192 6.75 -19.78 -20.54
CA ARG A 192 7.23 -20.97 -19.81
C ARG A 192 7.79 -20.70 -18.42
N ASN A 193 8.12 -19.46 -18.11
CA ASN A 193 8.55 -19.07 -16.76
C ASN A 193 7.86 -17.76 -16.36
N PRO A 194 6.58 -17.83 -15.95
CA PRO A 194 5.82 -16.63 -15.61
C PRO A 194 6.41 -15.84 -14.44
N ALA A 195 7.20 -16.49 -13.56
CA ALA A 195 7.88 -15.85 -12.43
C ALA A 195 8.88 -14.76 -12.83
N GLU A 196 9.53 -14.90 -13.99
CA GLU A 196 10.50 -13.92 -14.52
C GLU A 196 9.84 -12.80 -15.32
N VAL A 197 8.64 -13.08 -15.85
CA VAL A 197 7.91 -12.18 -16.73
C VAL A 197 6.95 -11.29 -15.95
N PHE A 198 6.19 -11.84 -15.01
CA PHE A 198 5.17 -11.07 -14.31
C PHE A 198 5.70 -10.49 -13.01
N THR A 199 5.29 -9.27 -12.68
CA THR A 199 5.62 -8.59 -11.43
C THR A 199 4.36 -8.08 -10.73
N GLU A 200 4.46 -7.86 -9.42
CA GLU A 200 3.40 -7.21 -8.65
C GLU A 200 3.18 -5.80 -9.22
N PHE A 201 1.92 -5.43 -9.48
CA PHE A 201 1.55 -4.16 -10.10
C PHE A 201 0.48 -3.44 -9.29
N ILE A 202 0.40 -2.11 -9.45
CA ILE A 202 -0.64 -1.24 -8.88
C ILE A 202 -0.99 -0.15 -9.91
N SER A 203 -2.25 0.29 -9.91
CA SER A 203 -2.68 1.44 -10.72
C SER A 203 -2.05 2.75 -10.20
N GLU A 204 -1.95 3.77 -11.06
CA GLU A 204 -1.49 5.11 -10.59
C GLU A 204 -2.46 5.75 -9.60
N GLU A 205 -3.76 5.49 -9.73
CA GLU A 205 -4.76 5.99 -8.77
C GLU A 205 -4.51 5.39 -7.39
N ALA A 206 -4.35 4.06 -7.30
CA ALA A 206 -4.06 3.39 -6.05
C ALA A 206 -2.72 3.84 -5.47
N LYS A 207 -1.69 4.00 -6.30
CA LYS A 207 -0.38 4.53 -5.90
C LYS A 207 -0.45 5.96 -5.37
N THR A 208 -1.31 6.80 -5.95
CA THR A 208 -1.51 8.19 -5.51
C THR A 208 -2.20 8.21 -4.15
N ARG A 209 -3.33 7.49 -4.00
CA ARG A 209 -4.04 7.38 -2.72
C ARG A 209 -3.17 6.77 -1.62
N LEU A 210 -2.36 5.77 -1.97
CA LEU A 210 -1.38 5.18 -1.07
C LEU A 210 -0.36 6.22 -0.58
N LYS A 211 0.18 7.06 -1.47
CA LYS A 211 1.09 8.14 -1.08
C LYS A 211 0.42 9.15 -0.16
N GLU A 212 -0.82 9.53 -0.46
CA GLU A 212 -1.61 10.45 0.37
C GLU A 212 -1.85 9.86 1.76
N GLN A 213 -2.25 8.59 1.85
CA GLN A 213 -2.48 7.88 3.10
C GLN A 213 -1.20 7.77 3.94
N LEU A 214 -0.06 7.44 3.32
CA LEU A 214 1.23 7.40 4.00
C LEU A 214 1.65 8.79 4.52
N SER A 215 1.40 9.85 3.73
CA SER A 215 1.65 11.24 4.15
C SER A 215 0.75 11.65 5.32
N ALA A 216 -0.53 11.24 5.28
CA ALA A 216 -1.47 11.48 6.37
C ALA A 216 -1.04 10.75 7.66
N HIS A 217 -0.61 9.48 7.57
CA HIS A 217 -0.06 8.76 8.72
C HIS A 217 1.15 9.46 9.32
N ARG A 218 2.12 9.86 8.49
CA ARG A 218 3.31 10.61 8.95
C ARG A 218 2.91 11.91 9.66
N SER A 219 1.99 12.67 9.07
CA SER A 219 1.49 13.92 9.64
C SER A 219 0.76 13.70 10.96
N CYS A 220 -0.05 12.64 11.06
CA CYS A 220 -0.73 12.26 12.31
C CYS A 220 0.27 11.88 13.40
N ILE A 221 1.29 11.08 13.10
CA ILE A 221 2.36 10.69 14.04
C ILE A 221 3.07 11.94 14.56
N TYR A 222 3.51 12.81 13.66
CA TYR A 222 4.20 14.06 14.00
C TYR A 222 3.33 14.96 14.89
N ASN A 223 2.06 15.14 14.53
CA ASN A 223 1.13 15.99 15.30
C ASN A 223 0.75 15.37 16.65
N ALA A 224 0.59 14.05 16.72
CA ALA A 224 0.34 13.33 17.98
C ALA A 224 1.49 13.55 18.95
N HIS A 225 2.73 13.37 18.47
CA HIS A 225 3.92 13.65 19.27
C HIS A 225 3.99 15.11 19.74
N LYS A 226 3.74 16.08 18.85
CA LYS A 226 3.72 17.52 19.23
C LYS A 226 2.71 17.85 20.33
N ARG A 227 1.57 17.15 20.37
CA ARG A 227 0.54 17.32 21.39
C ARG A 227 0.74 16.43 22.61
N LEU A 228 1.81 15.63 22.64
CA LEU A 228 2.09 14.64 23.69
C LEU A 228 0.97 13.59 23.82
N ASP A 229 0.28 13.31 22.72
CA ASP A 229 -0.76 12.30 22.63
C ASP A 229 -0.11 10.94 22.33
N PHE A 230 0.50 10.36 23.37
CA PHE A 230 1.28 9.12 23.26
C PHE A 230 0.43 7.91 22.87
N HIS A 231 -0.85 7.88 23.26
CA HIS A 231 -1.76 6.82 22.86
C HIS A 231 -2.03 6.86 21.35
N LEU A 232 -2.35 8.04 20.79
CA LEU A 232 -2.52 8.18 19.34
C LEU A 232 -1.22 7.91 18.58
N LEU A 233 -0.08 8.37 19.12
CA LEU A 233 1.23 8.13 18.55
C LEU A 233 1.52 6.63 18.42
N TRP A 234 1.36 5.89 19.53
CA TRP A 234 1.51 4.44 19.57
C TRP A 234 0.59 3.76 18.56
N HIS A 235 -0.71 4.10 18.59
CA HIS A 235 -1.69 3.52 17.69
C HIS A 235 -1.34 3.76 16.21
N LYS A 236 -0.90 4.97 15.85
CA LYS A 236 -0.54 5.32 14.46
C LYS A 236 0.76 4.67 14.00
N LEU A 237 1.77 4.54 14.88
CA LEU A 237 2.99 3.79 14.58
C LEU A 237 2.68 2.31 14.35
N LYS A 238 1.81 1.71 15.18
CA LYS A 238 1.36 0.33 15.03
C LYS A 238 0.61 0.12 13.71
N GLN A 239 -0.32 1.02 13.36
CA GLN A 239 -1.02 0.99 12.08
C GLN A 239 -0.02 1.06 10.91
N LEU A 240 0.92 2.00 10.94
CA LEU A 240 1.91 2.16 9.88
C LEU A 240 2.83 0.94 9.74
N ARG A 241 3.25 0.33 10.85
CA ARG A 241 4.03 -0.92 10.86
C ARG A 241 3.25 -2.09 10.25
N GLN A 242 1.98 -2.26 10.64
CA GLN A 242 1.10 -3.28 10.05
C GLN A 242 0.91 -3.05 8.56
N PHE A 243 0.69 -1.80 8.16
CA PHE A 243 0.53 -1.40 6.77
C PHE A 243 1.76 -1.73 5.94
N ALA A 244 2.96 -1.43 6.45
CA ALA A 244 4.23 -1.76 5.81
C ALA A 244 4.40 -3.28 5.65
N ARG A 245 4.18 -4.05 6.73
CA ARG A 245 4.31 -5.52 6.73
C ARG A 245 3.34 -6.24 5.79
N HIS A 246 2.09 -5.78 5.71
CA HIS A 246 1.07 -6.49 4.93
C HIS A 246 1.09 -6.15 3.44
N LEU A 247 1.48 -4.92 3.09
CA LEU A 247 1.54 -4.49 1.69
C LEU A 247 2.90 -4.76 1.06
N PHE A 248 3.94 -5.06 1.85
CA PHE A 248 5.33 -5.27 1.41
C PHE A 248 5.84 -4.11 0.54
N LEU A 249 5.40 -2.90 0.89
CA LEU A 249 5.78 -1.70 0.18
C LEU A 249 7.03 -1.15 0.85
N GLN A 250 8.18 -1.25 0.17
CA GLN A 250 9.44 -0.67 0.65
C GLN A 250 9.26 0.79 1.08
N LYS A 251 8.50 1.56 0.31
CA LYS A 251 8.20 2.96 0.63
C LYS A 251 7.45 3.15 1.97
N ALA A 252 6.57 2.22 2.35
CA ALA A 252 5.87 2.28 3.62
C ALA A 252 6.83 1.95 4.78
N GLU A 253 7.74 0.99 4.58
CA GLU A 253 8.84 0.69 5.52
C GLU A 253 9.76 1.90 5.68
N ASP A 254 10.18 2.53 4.58
CA ASP A 254 11.05 3.71 4.61
C ASP A 254 10.40 4.86 5.40
N ILE A 255 9.09 5.09 5.21
CA ILE A 255 8.35 6.12 5.95
C ILE A 255 8.22 5.76 7.43
N TYR A 256 7.98 4.49 7.74
CA TYR A 256 7.96 4.01 9.13
C TYR A 256 9.32 4.24 9.81
N GLU A 257 10.41 3.81 9.18
CA GLU A 257 11.77 3.98 9.71
C GLU A 257 12.16 5.45 9.86
N GLN A 258 11.74 6.30 8.91
CA GLN A 258 11.93 7.74 9.01
C GLN A 258 11.14 8.33 10.19
N CYS A 259 9.89 7.89 10.42
CA CYS A 259 9.12 8.33 11.58
C CYS A 259 9.80 7.93 12.89
N LEU A 260 10.36 6.71 12.96
CA LEU A 260 11.12 6.28 14.13
C LEU A 260 12.40 7.09 14.33
N ALA A 261 13.14 7.40 13.27
CA ALA A 261 14.33 8.24 13.34
C ALA A 261 13.99 9.69 13.77
N ASP A 262 12.94 10.27 13.20
CA ASP A 262 12.45 11.60 13.57
C ASP A 262 12.07 11.63 15.07
N LEU A 263 11.36 10.60 15.56
CA LEU A 263 10.99 10.49 16.97
C LEU A 263 12.21 10.30 17.89
N ASP A 264 13.15 9.43 17.53
CA ASP A 264 14.37 9.22 18.31
C ASP A 264 15.21 10.50 18.45
N GLN A 265 15.36 11.25 17.35
CA GLN A 265 16.04 12.53 17.37
C GLN A 265 15.34 13.53 18.30
N MET A 266 14.02 13.66 18.19
CA MET A 266 13.24 14.57 19.04
C MET A 266 13.34 14.19 20.52
N MET A 267 13.31 12.90 20.83
CA MET A 267 13.38 12.40 22.19
C MET A 267 14.78 12.55 22.79
N THR A 268 15.82 12.35 21.98
CA THR A 268 17.21 12.62 22.37
C THR A 268 17.41 14.10 22.71
N GLN A 269 16.88 15.00 21.87
CA GLN A 269 16.94 16.46 22.14
C GLN A 269 16.22 16.82 23.44
N LYS A 270 15.03 16.24 23.66
CA LYS A 270 14.23 16.50 24.86
C LYS A 270 14.89 15.96 26.12
N HIS A 271 15.50 14.78 26.03
CA HIS A 271 16.28 14.21 27.12
C HIS A 271 17.45 15.11 27.48
N GLN A 272 18.25 15.53 26.50
CA GLN A 272 19.37 16.44 26.71
C GLN A 272 18.94 17.75 27.38
N ALA A 273 17.85 18.36 26.91
CA ALA A 273 17.30 19.58 27.51
C ALA A 273 16.81 19.38 28.96
N THR A 274 16.24 18.21 29.25
CA THR A 274 15.82 17.82 30.62
C THR A 274 17.03 17.70 31.53
N MET A 275 18.10 17.06 31.06
CA MET A 275 19.33 16.89 31.82
C MET A 275 20.03 18.21 32.11
N GLU A 276 20.17 19.08 31.10
CA GLU A 276 20.73 20.42 31.28
C GLU A 276 19.93 21.24 32.29
N THR A 277 18.61 21.10 32.29
CA THR A 277 17.73 21.77 33.26
C THR A 277 17.93 21.23 34.66
N LEU A 278 18.00 19.91 34.83
CA LEU A 278 18.26 19.27 36.13
C LEU A 278 19.64 19.67 36.69
N GLU A 279 20.69 19.62 35.87
CA GLU A 279 22.03 20.05 36.29
C GLU A 279 22.06 21.51 36.73
N ARG A 280 21.37 22.39 36.00
CA ARG A 280 21.26 23.80 36.36
C ARG A 280 20.56 23.99 37.70
N ILE A 281 19.46 23.27 37.95
CA ILE A 281 18.73 23.27 39.23
C ILE A 281 19.67 22.86 40.37
N MET A 282 20.46 21.79 40.17
CA MET A 282 21.39 21.27 41.18
C MET A 282 22.54 22.26 41.49
N ARG A 283 23.02 23.02 40.51
CA ARG A 283 24.17 23.93 40.69
C ARG A 283 23.80 25.29 41.29
N VAL A 284 22.69 25.87 40.84
CA VAL A 284 22.36 27.29 41.09
C VAL A 284 21.20 27.44 42.08
N GLY A 285 20.53 26.35 42.42
CA GLY A 285 19.26 26.38 43.16
C GLY A 285 18.07 26.58 42.22
N ASN A 286 16.88 26.25 42.71
CA ASN A 286 15.70 26.07 41.89
C ASN A 286 14.86 27.36 41.72
N SER A 287 14.59 27.77 40.48
CA SER A 287 13.40 28.57 40.22
C SER A 287 12.23 27.59 40.14
N GLY A 288 11.18 27.71 40.96
CA GLY A 288 10.13 26.68 41.05
C GLY A 288 9.55 26.22 39.69
N THR A 289 9.61 27.07 38.67
CA THR A 289 9.27 26.79 37.27
C THR A 289 10.18 25.76 36.58
N ASP A 290 11.49 25.81 36.82
CA ASP A 290 12.46 24.89 36.18
C ASP A 290 12.24 23.45 36.66
N LEU A 291 11.97 23.27 37.96
CA LEU A 291 11.66 21.95 38.51
C LEU A 291 10.36 21.37 37.96
N VAL A 292 9.30 22.20 37.83
CA VAL A 292 8.05 21.74 37.23
C VAL A 292 8.27 21.27 35.80
N HIS A 293 9.04 22.03 35.01
CA HIS A 293 9.38 21.64 33.63
C HIS A 293 10.20 20.34 33.58
N ALA A 294 11.22 20.19 34.43
CA ALA A 294 12.03 18.98 34.47
C ALA A 294 11.20 17.74 34.84
N VAL A 295 10.26 17.87 35.80
CA VAL A 295 9.36 16.77 36.18
C VAL A 295 8.39 16.41 35.05
N LEU A 296 7.77 17.40 34.40
CA LEU A 296 6.86 17.17 33.27
C LEU A 296 7.57 16.48 32.11
N TRP A 297 8.76 16.96 31.73
CA TRP A 297 9.53 16.31 30.66
C TRP A 297 9.98 14.90 31.04
N THR A 298 10.39 14.68 32.30
CA THR A 298 10.74 13.32 32.76
C THR A 298 9.55 12.38 32.68
N HIS A 299 8.35 12.84 33.06
CA HIS A 299 7.13 12.05 32.91
C HIS A 299 6.83 11.72 31.44
N GLU A 300 6.99 12.68 30.54
CA GLU A 300 6.82 12.46 29.10
C GLU A 300 7.85 11.46 28.53
N LEU A 301 9.10 11.50 28.99
CA LEU A 301 10.12 10.51 28.64
C LEU A 301 9.71 9.10 29.10
N LEU A 302 9.10 8.97 30.27
CA LEU A 302 8.59 7.70 30.80
C LEU A 302 7.41 7.16 30.00
N LEU A 303 6.43 8.00 29.63
CA LEU A 303 5.30 7.59 28.81
C LEU A 303 5.73 7.11 27.41
N PHE A 304 6.77 7.74 26.85
CA PHE A 304 7.32 7.33 25.56
C PHE A 304 8.06 5.98 25.61
N GLU A 305 8.45 5.51 26.80
CA GLU A 305 9.21 4.27 26.96
C GLU A 305 8.45 3.04 26.45
N GLU A 306 7.14 3.00 26.61
CA GLU A 306 6.31 1.90 26.09
C GLU A 306 6.35 1.83 24.57
N ILE A 307 6.34 3.00 23.91
CA ILE A 307 6.49 3.11 22.46
C ILE A 307 7.90 2.66 22.05
N MET A 308 8.93 3.04 22.81
CA MET A 308 10.31 2.61 22.57
C MET A 308 10.46 1.09 22.64
N LYS A 309 9.91 0.45 23.67
CA LYS A 309 9.99 -1.00 23.86
C LYS A 309 9.41 -1.76 22.68
N GLU A 310 8.26 -1.35 22.15
CA GLU A 310 7.58 -2.06 21.07
C GLU A 310 8.18 -1.79 19.68
N HIS A 311 8.61 -0.55 19.43
CA HIS A 311 8.99 -0.11 18.08
C HIS A 311 10.51 -0.04 17.84
N PHE A 312 11.33 0.08 18.89
CA PHE A 312 12.79 0.26 18.78
C PHE A 312 13.59 -0.96 19.23
N SER A 313 12.96 -1.98 19.83
CA SER A 313 13.63 -3.22 20.27
C SER A 313 14.27 -4.02 19.14
N GLU A 314 13.78 -3.87 17.90
CA GLU A 314 14.37 -4.51 16.71
C GLU A 314 15.61 -3.77 16.19
N ARG A 315 15.83 -2.50 16.58
CA ARG A 315 17.08 -1.77 16.27
C ARG A 315 18.15 -2.16 17.28
N SER A 316 18.83 -3.28 16.98
CA SER A 316 20.00 -3.80 17.70
C SER A 316 21.08 -2.73 17.85
N GLY A 317 21.02 -1.96 18.93
CA GLY A 317 21.94 -0.84 19.17
C GLY A 317 21.41 0.28 20.07
N HIS A 318 20.09 0.41 20.25
CA HIS A 318 19.55 1.42 21.19
C HIS A 318 19.73 0.98 22.66
N MET A 319 20.96 1.13 23.14
CA MET A 319 21.31 1.22 24.56
C MET A 319 20.57 2.37 25.26
N LEU A 320 19.97 3.31 24.51
CA LEU A 320 19.18 4.41 25.06
C LEU A 320 18.04 3.91 25.96
N GLY A 321 17.29 2.87 25.61
CA GLY A 321 16.13 2.46 26.41
C GLY A 321 16.51 2.05 27.85
N LYS A 322 17.51 1.18 28.01
CA LYS A 322 17.98 0.73 29.33
C LYS A 322 18.90 1.73 30.01
N ALA A 323 19.84 2.35 29.29
CA ALA A 323 20.77 3.30 29.88
C ALA A 323 20.09 4.62 30.25
N CYS A 324 19.15 5.12 29.43
CA CYS A 324 18.36 6.31 29.76
C CYS A 324 17.40 6.03 30.91
N MET A 325 16.75 4.86 30.96
CA MET A 325 15.93 4.46 32.12
C MET A 325 16.74 4.34 33.40
N GLN A 326 17.85 3.60 33.36
CA GLN A 326 18.69 3.46 34.54
C GLN A 326 19.22 4.81 34.98
N TYR A 327 19.61 5.68 34.05
CA TYR A 327 20.07 7.01 34.34
C TYR A 327 18.98 7.98 34.83
N ILE A 328 17.74 7.89 34.31
CA ILE A 328 16.58 8.64 34.83
C ILE A 328 16.27 8.16 36.24
N ILE A 329 16.26 6.86 36.49
CA ILE A 329 16.05 6.27 37.83
C ILE A 329 17.16 6.71 38.78
N ASP A 330 18.42 6.68 38.35
CA ASP A 330 19.57 7.08 39.14
C ASP A 330 19.54 8.58 39.42
N SER A 331 19.18 9.40 38.42
CA SER A 331 19.06 10.86 38.56
C SER A 331 17.89 11.25 39.46
N GLN A 332 16.75 10.57 39.37
CA GLN A 332 15.63 10.75 40.30
C GLN A 332 16.04 10.34 41.72
N THR A 333 16.74 9.22 41.87
CA THR A 333 17.21 8.74 43.17
C THR A 333 18.20 9.73 43.80
N GLN A 334 19.14 10.25 43.01
CA GLN A 334 20.08 11.29 43.45
C GLN A 334 19.38 12.60 43.79
N PHE A 335 18.40 13.01 43.00
CA PHE A 335 17.60 14.20 43.26
C PHE A 335 16.78 14.07 44.56
N TYR A 336 16.13 12.92 44.79
CA TYR A 336 15.43 12.64 46.03
C TYR A 336 16.38 12.60 47.24
N ALA A 337 17.59 12.06 47.07
CA ALA A 337 18.61 12.06 48.12
C ALA A 337 19.09 13.48 48.43
N ALA A 338 19.39 14.30 47.42
CA ALA A 338 19.80 15.69 47.61
C ALA A 338 18.72 16.54 48.29
N ILE A 339 17.45 16.38 47.88
CA ILE A 339 16.32 16.98 48.59
C ILE A 339 16.29 16.49 50.04
N ARG A 340 16.36 15.19 50.29
CA ARG A 340 16.32 14.61 51.65
C ARG A 340 17.43 15.18 52.54
N ASP A 341 18.65 15.32 52.02
CA ASP A 341 19.81 15.79 52.78
C ASP A 341 19.70 17.29 53.09
N GLU A 342 19.25 18.09 52.13
CA GLU A 342 19.01 19.53 52.32
C GLU A 342 17.84 19.81 53.27
N LEU A 343 16.82 18.95 53.21
CA LEU A 343 15.70 18.91 54.15
C LEU A 343 16.16 18.59 55.59
N GLN A 344 17.13 17.70 55.77
CA GLN A 344 17.71 17.39 57.09
C GLN A 344 18.60 18.53 57.62
N ALA A 345 19.31 19.24 56.75
CA ALA A 345 20.21 20.33 57.11
C ALA A 345 19.48 21.64 57.48
N SER A 346 18.26 21.87 56.99
CA SER A 346 17.49 23.09 57.28
C SER A 346 15.98 22.80 57.44
N PRO A 347 15.55 22.33 58.64
CA PRO A 347 14.18 21.86 58.90
C PRO A 347 13.07 22.92 58.71
N HIS A 348 13.41 24.19 58.61
CA HIS A 348 12.46 25.30 58.43
C HIS A 348 12.22 25.63 56.94
N LEU A 349 13.19 25.33 56.07
CA LEU A 349 12.99 25.27 54.61
C LEU A 349 12.11 24.08 54.22
N LEU A 350 12.17 23.01 55.03
CA LEU A 350 11.35 21.80 54.93
C LEU A 350 9.87 22.10 54.75
N HIS A 351 9.31 22.99 55.57
CA HIS A 351 7.86 23.19 55.58
C HIS A 351 7.39 23.95 54.33
N ARG A 352 8.21 24.87 53.83
CA ARG A 352 7.90 25.65 52.62
C ARG A 352 8.13 24.83 51.36
N GLN A 353 9.21 24.05 51.29
CA GLN A 353 9.50 23.20 50.14
C GLN A 353 8.64 21.93 50.09
N LEU A 354 8.28 21.31 51.23
CA LEU A 354 7.28 20.22 51.27
C LEU A 354 5.90 20.70 50.84
N HIS A 355 5.52 21.94 51.18
CA HIS A 355 4.25 22.51 50.73
C HIS A 355 4.28 22.81 49.22
N THR A 356 5.41 23.25 48.68
CA THR A 356 5.59 23.40 47.23
C THR A 356 5.64 22.05 46.52
N MET A 357 6.32 21.04 47.06
CA MET A 357 6.37 19.69 46.50
C MET A 357 5.01 18.99 46.58
N HIS A 358 4.28 19.09 47.69
CA HIS A 358 2.90 18.61 47.78
C HIS A 358 2.01 19.34 46.78
N SER A 359 2.11 20.67 46.67
CA SER A 359 1.36 21.42 45.65
C SER A 359 1.72 21.01 44.22
N VAL A 360 2.97 20.63 43.96
CA VAL A 360 3.42 20.14 42.64
C VAL A 360 2.94 18.72 42.40
N VAL A 361 2.99 17.84 43.40
CA VAL A 361 2.45 16.48 43.35
C VAL A 361 0.93 16.52 43.15
N ASP A 362 0.20 17.34 43.91
CA ASP A 362 -1.24 17.57 43.76
C ASP A 362 -1.57 18.14 42.37
N ALA A 363 -0.74 19.04 41.84
CA ALA A 363 -0.90 19.58 40.49
C ALA A 363 -0.62 18.52 39.41
N ILE A 364 0.36 17.64 39.61
CA ILE A 364 0.65 16.51 38.73
C ILE A 364 -0.49 15.50 38.78
N GLU A 365 -0.99 15.13 39.97
CA GLU A 365 -2.14 14.24 40.15
C GLU A 365 -3.42 14.82 39.55
N GLN A 366 -3.68 16.13 39.70
CA GLN A 366 -4.77 16.81 39.03
C GLN A 366 -4.60 16.83 37.50
N ALA A 367 -3.39 17.11 36.99
CA ALA A 367 -3.13 17.11 35.56
C ALA A 367 -3.32 15.71 34.95
N ILE A 368 -2.83 14.67 35.63
CA ILE A 368 -3.04 13.26 35.26
C ILE A 368 -4.53 12.91 35.29
N GLY A 369 -5.25 13.27 36.35
CA GLY A 369 -6.69 13.02 36.48
C GLY A 369 -7.54 13.76 35.43
N GLN A 370 -7.16 14.99 35.06
CA GLN A 370 -7.83 15.77 34.00
C GLN A 370 -7.57 15.20 32.60
N GLN A 371 -6.39 14.63 32.35
CA GLN A 371 -6.11 13.95 31.08
C GLN A 371 -6.86 12.63 30.96
N GLN A 372 -6.95 11.84 32.04
CA GLN A 372 -7.72 10.59 32.07
C GLN A 372 -9.23 10.82 31.90
N THR A 373 -9.79 11.87 32.51
CA THR A 373 -11.21 12.22 32.35
C THR A 373 -11.53 12.75 30.94
N LYS A 374 -10.64 13.51 30.30
CA LYS A 374 -10.80 13.88 28.88
C LYS A 374 -10.78 12.66 27.95
N HIS A 375 -10.04 11.61 28.29
CA HIS A 375 -10.01 10.36 27.52
C HIS A 375 -11.35 9.59 27.59
N ASN A 376 -12.02 9.58 28.75
CA ASN A 376 -13.30 8.90 28.92
C ASN A 376 -14.50 9.60 28.27
N TYR A 377 -14.40 10.89 27.93
CA TYR A 377 -15.45 11.64 27.22
C TYR A 377 -15.23 11.73 25.70
N SER A 378 -14.13 11.17 25.18
CA SER A 378 -13.78 11.20 23.75
C SER A 378 -13.89 9.83 23.06
N SER A 379 -14.37 8.82 23.79
CA SER A 379 -14.84 7.53 23.26
C SER A 379 -16.33 7.63 22.99
#